data_AF-W2ERC0-F1
#
_entry.id   AF-W2ERC0-F1
#
_cell.length_a   1.000
_cell.length_b   1.000
_cell.length_c   1.000
_cell.angle_alpha   90.00
_cell.angle_beta   90.00
_cell.angle_gamma   90.00
#
_symmetry.space_group_name_H-M   'P 1'
#
loop_
_entity.id
_entity.type
_entity.pdbx_description
1 polymer ?
#
loop_
_entity_poly.entity_id
_entity_poly.type
_entity_poly.pdbx_seq_one_letter_code
_entity_poly.pdbx_strand_id
1 'polypeptide(L)'
;MFVLQETTETEQENRSVDALFPTDPAFKGMSYNQRYQEMVRRFIGDGIYQAGWFIATKRTEEGIVYNEPLATATAEAFTAQIRGRVAYVDAVRKAIN
;
A
#
# COMPACT_ATOMS: atom_id res chain seq x y z
N MET A 1 -2.94 1.50 7.44
CA MET A 1 -2.68 2.78 6.77
C MET A 1 -1.17 2.97 6.72
N PHE A 2 -0.63 3.28 5.54
CA PHE A 2 0.78 3.55 5.31
C PHE A 2 0.90 4.94 4.70
N VAL A 3 1.76 5.78 5.27
CA VAL A 3 1.98 7.16 4.81
C VAL A 3 3.45 7.31 4.46
N LEU A 4 3.72 7.64 3.19
CA LEU A 4 5.04 7.92 2.68
C LEU A 4 5.15 9.41 2.35
N GLN A 5 6.31 10.00 2.61
CA GLN A 5 6.63 11.33 2.11
C GLN A 5 7.45 11.21 0.82
N GLU A 6 6.97 11.82 -0.26
CA GLU A 6 7.69 12.02 -1.51
C GLU A 6 8.84 13.00 -1.30
N THR A 7 10.05 12.50 -1.50
CA THR A 7 11.32 13.24 -1.46
C THR A 7 12.21 12.75 -2.60
N THR A 8 13.31 13.45 -2.87
CA THR A 8 14.33 12.94 -3.82
C THR A 8 14.78 11.52 -3.45
N GLU A 9 14.89 11.23 -2.16
CA GLU A 9 15.29 9.89 -1.69
C GLU A 9 14.21 8.85 -1.95
N THR A 10 12.93 9.13 -1.71
CA THR A 10 11.88 8.10 -1.87
C THR A 10 11.49 7.87 -3.32
N GLU A 11 11.66 8.88 -4.17
CA GLU A 11 11.29 8.83 -5.60
C GLU A 11 12.44 8.44 -6.53
N GLN A 12 13.69 8.39 -6.04
CA GLN A 12 14.82 7.99 -6.88
C GLN A 12 14.67 6.54 -7.37
N GLU A 13 14.57 6.38 -8.69
CA GLU A 13 14.52 5.11 -9.42
C GLU A 13 15.92 4.56 -9.73
N ASN A 14 15.99 3.44 -10.46
CA ASN A 14 17.23 2.73 -10.84
C ASN A 14 18.10 2.35 -9.64
N ARG A 15 17.47 2.14 -8.48
CA ARG A 15 18.18 1.72 -7.28
C ARG A 15 18.75 0.32 -7.46
N SER A 16 20.00 0.15 -7.02
CA SER A 16 20.57 -1.18 -6.86
C SER A 16 19.75 -1.97 -5.83
N VAL A 17 19.68 -3.27 -6.06
CA VAL A 17 19.15 -4.27 -5.13
C VAL A 17 20.26 -5.18 -4.63
N ASP A 18 21.52 -4.85 -4.91
CA ASP A 18 22.66 -5.58 -4.39
C ASP A 18 22.71 -5.43 -2.88
N ALA A 19 22.54 -6.56 -2.20
CA ALA A 19 22.63 -6.66 -0.75
C ALA A 19 23.37 -7.96 -0.39
N LEU A 20 23.77 -8.07 0.88
CA LEU A 20 24.45 -9.26 1.40
C LEU A 20 23.60 -10.54 1.23
N PHE A 21 22.27 -10.38 1.19
CA PHE A 21 21.31 -11.45 0.97
C PHE A 21 20.49 -11.17 -0.29
N PRO A 22 20.01 -12.23 -0.99
CA PRO A 22 19.15 -12.05 -2.14
C PRO A 22 17.92 -11.21 -1.81
N THR A 23 17.72 -10.14 -2.56
CA THR A 23 16.52 -9.31 -2.51
C THR A 23 15.47 -9.84 -3.47
N ASP A 24 14.21 -9.47 -3.24
CA ASP A 24 13.15 -9.73 -4.22
C ASP A 24 13.48 -9.08 -5.58
N PRO A 25 13.57 -9.86 -6.67
CA PRO A 25 13.96 -9.35 -7.98
C PRO A 25 12.97 -8.33 -8.54
N ALA A 26 11.71 -8.33 -8.08
CA ALA A 26 10.73 -7.34 -8.51
C ALA A 26 11.07 -5.92 -8.07
N PHE A 27 11.88 -5.74 -7.03
CA PHE A 27 12.31 -4.41 -6.55
C PHE A 27 13.43 -3.78 -7.38
N LYS A 28 13.98 -4.53 -8.36
CA LYS A 28 15.08 -4.05 -9.19
C LYS A 28 14.66 -2.80 -9.96
N GLY A 29 15.44 -1.72 -9.79
CA GLY A 29 15.19 -0.45 -10.45
C GLY A 29 14.04 0.39 -9.87
N MET A 30 13.26 -0.15 -8.94
CA MET A 30 12.17 0.58 -8.30
C MET A 30 12.67 1.62 -7.30
N SER A 31 11.99 2.76 -7.24
CA SER A 31 12.10 3.72 -6.14
C SER A 31 11.55 3.13 -4.83
N TYR A 32 11.82 3.76 -3.68
CA TYR A 32 11.21 3.29 -2.44
C TYR A 32 9.69 3.38 -2.47
N ASN A 33 9.15 4.44 -3.08
CA ASN A 33 7.71 4.59 -3.26
C ASN A 33 7.13 3.40 -4.05
N GLN A 34 7.72 3.07 -5.19
CA GLN A 34 7.33 1.92 -6.00
C GLN A 34 7.47 0.58 -5.25
N ARG A 35 8.56 0.39 -4.49
CA ARG A 35 8.76 -0.83 -3.67
C ARG A 35 7.68 -0.98 -2.62
N TYR A 36 7.29 0.09 -1.93
CA TYR A 36 6.23 0.03 -0.93
C TYR A 36 4.85 -0.18 -1.56
N GLN A 37 4.58 0.41 -2.73
CA GLN A 37 3.38 0.10 -3.49
C GLN A 37 3.31 -1.38 -3.87
N GLU A 38 4.41 -1.95 -4.40
CA GLU A 38 4.48 -3.36 -4.77
C GLU A 38 4.30 -4.29 -3.56
N MET A 39 4.93 -3.95 -2.43
CA MET A 39 4.74 -4.66 -1.16
C MET A 39 3.28 -4.65 -0.71
N VAL A 40 2.63 -3.48 -0.65
CA VAL A 40 1.23 -3.35 -0.23
C VAL A 40 0.29 -4.08 -1.20
N ARG A 41 0.56 -3.98 -2.51
CA ARG A 41 -0.19 -4.67 -3.55
C ARG A 41 -0.17 -6.19 -3.33
N ARG A 42 1.00 -6.78 -3.05
CA ARG A 42 1.12 -8.22 -2.75
C ARG A 42 0.49 -8.60 -1.44
N PHE A 43 0.69 -7.82 -0.38
CA PHE A 43 0.07 -8.09 0.92
C PHE A 43 -1.45 -8.18 0.85
N ILE A 44 -2.08 -7.30 0.07
CA ILE A 44 -3.53 -7.34 -0.16
C ILE A 44 -3.90 -8.47 -1.14
N GLY A 45 -3.19 -8.57 -2.27
CA GLY A 45 -3.49 -9.55 -3.32
C GLY A 45 -3.35 -11.00 -2.87
N ASP A 46 -2.38 -11.29 -2.00
CA ASP A 46 -2.10 -12.62 -1.46
C ASP A 46 -2.93 -12.92 -0.19
N GLY A 47 -3.78 -11.98 0.25
CA GLY A 47 -4.64 -12.16 1.43
C GLY A 47 -3.89 -12.19 2.77
N ILE A 48 -2.65 -11.71 2.81
CA ILE A 48 -1.89 -11.53 4.06
C ILE A 48 -2.53 -10.41 4.88
N TYR A 49 -2.95 -9.33 4.21
CA TYR A 49 -3.71 -8.23 4.78
C TYR A 49 -5.05 -8.08 4.05
N GLN A 50 -6.12 -7.96 4.83
CA GLN A 50 -7.49 -7.96 4.29
C GLN A 50 -7.95 -6.57 3.86
N ALA A 51 -7.23 -5.55 4.29
CA ALA A 51 -7.45 -4.18 3.88
C ALA A 51 -6.17 -3.35 3.99
N GLY A 52 -6.01 -2.36 3.11
CA GLY A 52 -4.90 -1.42 3.18
C GLY A 52 -5.26 -0.05 2.64
N TRP A 53 -4.53 0.97 3.10
CA TRP A 53 -4.61 2.34 2.61
C TRP A 53 -3.19 2.88 2.50
N PHE A 54 -2.76 3.24 1.30
CA PHE A 54 -1.43 3.77 1.00
C PHE A 54 -1.52 5.21 0.50
N ILE A 55 -0.84 6.12 1.20
CA ILE A 55 -0.85 7.56 0.95
C ILE A 55 0.58 7.98 0.64
N ALA A 56 0.80 8.68 -0.47
CA ALA A 56 2.04 9.41 -0.70
C ALA A 56 1.78 10.91 -0.58
N THR A 57 2.62 11.59 0.19
CA THR A 57 2.47 13.00 0.57
C THR A 57 3.64 13.80 0.03
N LYS A 58 3.39 15.01 -0.48
CA LYS A 58 4.42 15.89 -1.01
C LYS A 58 4.30 17.27 -0.39
N ARG A 59 5.44 17.85 0.00
CA ARG A 59 5.50 19.25 0.42
C ARG A 59 5.56 20.15 -0.80
N THR A 60 4.67 21.14 -0.87
CA THR A 60 4.64 22.20 -1.89
C THR A 60 4.81 23.57 -1.22
N GLU A 61 4.84 24.63 -2.02
CA GLU A 61 4.86 26.01 -1.51
C GLU A 61 3.55 26.37 -0.77
N GLU A 62 2.40 25.83 -1.21
CA GLU A 62 1.11 26.09 -0.56
C GLU A 62 0.79 25.16 0.62
N GLY A 63 1.60 24.13 0.89
CA GLY A 63 1.41 23.24 2.03
C GLY A 63 1.81 21.78 1.78
N ILE A 64 0.99 20.86 2.26
CA ILE A 64 1.17 19.41 2.04
C ILE A 64 0.02 18.93 1.16
N VAL A 65 0.35 18.32 0.03
CA VAL A 65 -0.60 17.61 -0.83
C VAL A 65 -0.40 16.10 -0.66
N TYR A 66 -1.40 15.31 -1.03
CA TYR A 66 -1.29 13.86 -1.03
C TYR A 66 -1.98 13.25 -2.26
N ASN A 67 -1.59 12.03 -2.59
CA ASN A 67 -2.23 11.18 -3.57
C ASN A 67 -2.38 9.75 -3.01
N GLU A 68 -3.12 8.91 -3.73
CA GLU A 68 -3.34 7.49 -3.42
C GLU A 68 -2.93 6.65 -4.63
N PRO A 69 -1.63 6.36 -4.79
CA PRO A 69 -1.10 5.84 -6.05
C PRO A 69 -1.45 4.37 -6.31
N LEU A 70 -1.92 3.65 -5.29
CA LEU A 70 -2.28 2.24 -5.39
C LEU A 70 -3.80 2.06 -5.34
N ALA A 71 -4.41 1.76 -6.49
CA ALA A 71 -5.87 1.63 -6.64
C ALA A 71 -6.51 0.61 -5.67
N THR A 72 -5.80 -0.46 -5.31
CA THR A 72 -6.28 -1.48 -4.36
C THR A 72 -6.16 -1.05 -2.89
N ALA A 73 -5.58 0.12 -2.62
CA ALA A 73 -5.29 0.65 -1.30
C ALA A 73 -5.60 2.16 -1.20
N THR A 74 -6.71 2.61 -1.77
CA THR A 74 -7.26 3.97 -1.56
C THR A 74 -8.13 4.02 -0.29
N ALA A 75 -8.50 5.22 0.18
CA ALA A 75 -9.44 5.39 1.29
C ALA A 75 -10.80 4.72 0.98
N GLU A 76 -11.25 4.83 -0.27
CA GLU A 76 -12.48 4.21 -0.74
C GLU A 76 -12.38 2.68 -0.71
N ALA A 77 -11.30 2.12 -1.28
CA ALA A 77 -11.06 0.68 -1.28
C ALA A 77 -10.97 0.13 0.15
N PHE A 78 -10.24 0.82 1.03
CA PHE A 78 -10.11 0.46 2.43
C PHE A 78 -11.45 0.43 3.15
N THR A 79 -12.29 1.45 2.92
CA THR A 79 -13.64 1.53 3.49
C THR A 79 -14.52 0.39 3.00
N ALA A 80 -14.48 0.09 1.70
CA ALA A 80 -15.23 -1.01 1.10
C ALA A 80 -14.77 -2.37 1.68
N GLN A 81 -13.46 -2.59 1.82
CA GLN A 81 -12.89 -3.80 2.40
C GLN A 81 -13.34 -4.01 3.85
N ILE A 82 -13.31 -2.96 4.69
CA ILE A 82 -13.80 -3.03 6.08
C ILE A 82 -15.29 -3.38 6.10
N ARG A 83 -16.11 -2.66 5.33
CA ARG A 83 -17.57 -2.90 5.27
C ARG A 83 -17.88 -4.33 4.84
N GLY A 84 -17.21 -4.81 3.80
CA GLY A 84 -17.34 -6.18 3.31
C GLY A 84 -16.99 -7.21 4.40
N ARG A 85 -15.91 -6.97 5.15
CA ARG A 85 -15.51 -7.87 6.24
C ARG A 85 -16.51 -7.90 7.39
N VAL A 86 -17.01 -6.75 7.82
CA VAL A 86 -18.04 -6.67 8.88
C VAL A 86 -19.30 -7.39 8.44
N ALA A 87 -19.79 -7.12 7.22
CA ALA A 87 -20.99 -7.76 6.67
C ALA A 87 -20.84 -9.29 6.59
N TYR A 88 -19.68 -9.79 6.18
CA TYR A 88 -19.39 -11.22 6.15
C TYR A 88 -19.45 -11.85 7.55
N VAL A 89 -18.76 -11.26 8.53
CA VAL A 89 -18.75 -11.77 9.92
C VAL A 89 -20.16 -11.77 10.52
N ASP A 90 -20.93 -10.71 10.27
CA ASP A 90 -22.32 -10.64 10.73
C ASP A 90 -23.21 -11.72 10.10
N ALA A 91 -23.05 -11.98 8.79
CA ALA A 91 -23.80 -13.03 8.10
C ALA A 91 -23.46 -14.41 8.66
N VAL A 92 -22.17 -14.71 8.85
CA VAL A 92 -21.72 -15.98 9.45
C VAL A 92 -22.27 -16.13 10.87
N ARG A 93 -22.18 -15.09 11.70
CA ARG A 93 -22.71 -15.10 13.07
C ARG A 93 -24.21 -15.38 13.12
N LYS A 94 -24.99 -14.85 12.17
CA LYS A 94 -26.45 -15.10 12.09
C LYS A 94 -26.79 -16.51 11.60
N ALA A 95 -25.92 -17.16 10.84
CA ALA A 95 -26.17 -18.50 10.32
C ALA A 95 -25.90 -19.61 11.34
N ILE A 96 -25.11 -19.33 12.39
CA ILE A 96 -24.73 -20.29 13.43
C ILE A 96 -25.54 -20.13 14.73
N ASN A 97 -26.38 -19.10 14.83
CA ASN A 97 -27.33 -18.85 15.92
C ASN A 97 -28.75 -19.18 15.46
#